data_AF-A0A812Q2L9-F1
#
_entry.id   AF-A0A812Q2L9-F1
#
_cell.length_a   1.000
_cell.length_b   1.000
_cell.length_c   1.000
_cell.angle_alpha   90.00
_cell.angle_beta   90.00
_cell.angle_gamma   90.00
#
_symmetry.space_group_name_H-M   'P 1'
#
loop_
_entity.id
_entity.type
_entity.pdbx_description
1 polymer ?
#
loop_
_entity_poly.entity_id
_entity_poly.type
_entity_poly.pdbx_seq_one_letter_code
_entity_poly.pdbx_strand_id
1 'polypeptide(L)'
;MEEAAGYLPTCYSGMLNLHGISALAKFEGVPEGGVLGPAGFTTWLNSLTVFLKDRGHGLGIGCAVPSVWKNITWRWQGAPDGDAVEQLLAGLRGHVPLPNPDSVQHNDALMASCLRAMDIAAPSRINLVLHADDPVIVCSSQGAAMAVLHDLARWAYAHKAAFHVGPEKTVVLLPDGDMDPRLVLPLIGAGPCPIQTKTRHKWLGLVWPANLDFASALESALQKGNQLVADIVSLLDSGGLPLCFALCLFDAKVEGSVRFGRWLLATAPGALDRYDAAYDRWACALLQSPPWRSAAIAHLELGWTLCGRHRAILDIAGRRARLWALPEGDIYGEVFIKSHAVPLSWARKSLSLLEERDIPDYPDAGCSSVKSYLSMVRSLLSSAAAAALWSSCSGHVVPFPFSLLSSGPSPLPAALLSVSLPWDALLGHRALCRLRAGTLDLAHVNGKKSRAKVRCCLFVTKRRGHLTSTCWVNAKSASDLSCAMLFPAAACVALTIERESKRFWERAG
;
A
#
# COMPACT_ATOMS: atom_id res chain seq x y z
N MET A 1 7.07 39.67 2.92
CA MET A 1 6.17 39.20 4.00
C MET A 1 5.17 38.27 3.36
N GLU A 2 5.44 36.97 3.40
CA GLU A 2 4.53 35.97 2.85
C GLU A 2 3.44 35.70 3.90
N GLU A 3 2.18 35.98 3.57
CA GLU A 3 1.07 35.56 4.40
C GLU A 3 0.95 34.03 4.34
N ALA A 4 1.19 33.37 5.46
CA ALA A 4 0.83 31.97 5.63
C ALA A 4 -0.69 31.82 5.52
N ALA A 5 -1.16 31.41 4.32
CA ALA A 5 -2.52 30.97 4.09
C ALA A 5 -2.81 29.81 5.06
N GLY A 6 -3.75 30.02 5.97
CA GLY A 6 -4.12 29.05 6.99
C GLY A 6 -4.97 27.96 6.35
N TYR A 7 -4.37 26.85 5.95
CA TYR A 7 -5.10 25.69 5.45
C TYR A 7 -5.77 24.95 6.61
N LEU A 8 -7.01 24.53 6.37
CA LEU A 8 -7.91 23.94 7.36
C LEU A 8 -7.28 22.83 8.21
N PRO A 9 -7.22 23.00 9.55
CA PRO A 9 -7.27 21.88 10.47
C PRO A 9 -8.70 21.31 10.42
N THR A 10 -8.85 20.10 9.87
CA THR A 10 -10.06 19.27 9.99
C THR A 10 -11.41 19.97 9.67
N CYS A 11 -11.69 20.22 8.40
CA CYS A 11 -13.08 20.27 7.95
C CYS A 11 -13.65 18.86 7.86
N TYR A 12 -14.73 18.59 8.58
CA TYR A 12 -15.51 17.36 8.42
C TYR A 12 -16.40 17.45 7.17
N SER A 13 -16.06 16.72 6.11
CA SER A 13 -16.92 16.56 4.94
C SER A 13 -17.66 15.22 5.01
N GLY A 14 -18.95 15.24 4.65
CA GLY A 14 -19.76 14.03 4.55
C GLY A 14 -19.49 13.32 3.22
N MET A 15 -19.14 12.03 3.28
CA MET A 15 -18.95 11.20 2.09
C MET A 15 -20.12 10.22 1.95
N LEU A 16 -21.01 10.47 1.00
CA LEU A 16 -22.16 9.63 0.66
C LEU A 16 -21.75 8.66 -0.43
N ASN A 17 -21.73 7.35 -0.14
CA ASN A 17 -21.55 6.34 -1.18
C ASN A 17 -22.92 5.79 -1.60
N LEU A 18 -23.18 5.61 -2.89
CA LEU A 18 -24.33 4.87 -3.42
C LEU A 18 -23.82 3.64 -4.18
N HIS A 19 -24.66 2.64 -4.34
CA HIS A 19 -24.41 1.54 -5.29
C HIS A 19 -25.55 1.48 -6.31
N GLY A 20 -25.24 1.30 -7.58
CA GLY A 20 -26.20 1.07 -8.65
C GLY A 20 -26.56 -0.41 -8.81
N ILE A 21 -27.68 -0.68 -9.48
CA ILE A 21 -27.87 -1.86 -10.34
C ILE A 21 -28.71 -1.38 -11.52
N SER A 22 -28.24 -1.59 -12.75
CA SER A 22 -29.08 -1.37 -13.95
C SER A 22 -29.80 -2.67 -14.33
N ALA A 23 -31.11 -2.72 -14.09
CA ALA A 23 -31.99 -3.74 -14.65
C ALA A 23 -32.55 -3.23 -15.98
N LEU A 24 -31.90 -3.60 -17.09
CA LEU A 24 -32.36 -3.25 -18.44
C LEU A 24 -33.47 -4.22 -18.90
N ALA A 25 -34.67 -3.68 -19.12
CA ALA A 25 -35.64 -4.29 -20.02
C ALA A 25 -35.10 -4.19 -21.46
N LYS A 26 -34.39 -5.23 -21.91
CA LYS A 26 -33.83 -5.31 -23.27
C LYS A 26 -34.93 -5.29 -24.32
N PHE A 27 -34.78 -4.46 -25.35
CA PHE A 27 -35.54 -4.59 -26.60
C PHE A 27 -34.66 -4.92 -27.83
N GLU A 28 -33.34 -4.76 -27.76
CA GLU A 28 -32.41 -5.11 -28.85
C GLU A 28 -31.13 -5.79 -28.26
N GLY A 29 -30.62 -6.85 -28.93
CA GLY A 29 -29.32 -7.50 -28.62
C GLY A 29 -28.20 -6.96 -29.53
N VAL A 30 -26.99 -7.52 -29.72
CA VAL A 30 -26.24 -8.80 -29.46
C VAL A 30 -24.72 -8.44 -29.68
N PRO A 31 -23.64 -9.07 -29.13
CA PRO A 31 -23.43 -10.36 -28.44
C PRO A 31 -22.68 -10.23 -27.06
N GLU A 32 -21.94 -11.27 -26.66
CA GLU A 32 -20.91 -11.31 -25.59
C GLU A 32 -19.48 -11.13 -26.17
N GLY A 33 -18.54 -10.59 -25.38
CA GLY A 33 -17.09 -10.73 -25.66
C GLY A 33 -16.25 -9.45 -25.82
N GLY A 34 -15.99 -8.73 -24.72
CA GLY A 34 -14.82 -7.84 -24.59
C GLY A 34 -15.00 -6.35 -24.94
N VAL A 35 -14.18 -5.53 -24.26
CA VAL A 35 -13.94 -4.08 -24.44
C VAL A 35 -15.13 -3.13 -24.18
N LEU A 36 -15.03 -2.41 -23.05
CA LEU A 36 -15.83 -1.25 -22.62
C LEU A 36 -17.35 -1.49 -22.47
N GLY A 37 -17.89 -1.09 -21.32
CA GLY A 37 -19.34 -1.11 -21.09
C GLY A 37 -20.09 -0.25 -22.12
N PRO A 38 -21.37 -0.55 -22.41
CA PRO A 38 -22.10 0.05 -23.52
C PRO A 38 -22.11 1.58 -23.42
N ALA A 39 -22.08 2.27 -24.57
CA ALA A 39 -22.06 3.73 -24.65
C ALA A 39 -23.21 4.45 -23.90
N GLY A 40 -24.27 3.72 -23.53
CA GLY A 40 -25.31 4.19 -22.61
C GLY A 40 -24.82 4.45 -21.18
N PHE A 41 -23.88 3.67 -20.65
CA PHE A 41 -23.43 3.79 -19.25
C PHE A 41 -22.60 5.05 -19.01
N THR A 42 -21.68 5.36 -19.93
CA THR A 42 -20.87 6.58 -19.89
C THR A 42 -21.70 7.84 -20.14
N THR A 43 -22.70 7.78 -21.03
CA THR A 43 -23.60 8.92 -21.28
C THR A 43 -24.52 9.20 -20.09
N TRP A 44 -25.03 8.17 -19.41
CA TRP A 44 -25.83 8.36 -18.18
C TRP A 44 -25.03 9.02 -17.06
N LEU A 45 -23.83 8.51 -16.76
CA LEU A 45 -22.97 9.09 -15.72
C LEU A 45 -22.50 10.51 -16.05
N ASN A 46 -22.27 10.81 -17.33
CA ASN A 46 -22.01 12.18 -17.79
C ASN A 46 -23.24 13.08 -17.56
N SER A 47 -24.45 12.62 -17.87
CA SER A 47 -25.68 13.39 -17.63
C SER A 47 -25.90 13.72 -16.14
N LEU A 48 -25.60 12.77 -15.24
CA LEU A 48 -25.65 13.01 -13.79
C LEU A 48 -24.60 14.05 -13.36
N THR A 49 -23.38 13.93 -13.88
CA THR A 49 -22.28 14.85 -13.58
C THR A 49 -22.61 16.27 -14.01
N VAL A 50 -23.17 16.46 -15.21
CA VAL A 50 -23.67 17.76 -15.70
C VAL A 50 -24.83 18.26 -14.83
N PHE A 51 -25.84 17.43 -14.59
CA PHE A 51 -27.04 17.77 -13.81
C PHE A 51 -26.74 18.24 -12.38
N LEU A 52 -25.73 17.63 -11.73
CA LEU A 52 -25.22 18.06 -10.41
C LEU A 52 -24.40 19.35 -10.50
N LYS A 53 -23.53 19.48 -11.53
CA LYS A 53 -22.70 20.66 -11.75
C LYS A 53 -23.53 21.92 -11.99
N ASP A 54 -24.59 21.81 -12.80
CA ASP A 54 -25.48 22.92 -13.15
C ASP A 54 -26.29 23.43 -11.95
N ARG A 55 -26.51 22.57 -10.94
CA ARG A 55 -27.11 22.93 -9.64
C ARG A 55 -26.09 23.38 -8.59
N GLY A 56 -24.84 23.58 -8.99
CA GLY A 56 -23.76 24.03 -8.12
C GLY A 56 -23.33 23.01 -7.06
N HIS A 57 -23.69 21.73 -7.21
CA HIS A 57 -23.36 20.69 -6.22
C HIS A 57 -21.89 20.26 -6.28
N GLY A 58 -21.40 19.74 -5.15
CA GLY A 58 -20.03 19.26 -4.96
C GLY A 58 -19.23 20.08 -3.95
N LEU A 59 -18.10 19.50 -3.53
CA LEU A 59 -17.12 20.10 -2.63
C LEU A 59 -16.10 20.94 -3.41
N GLY A 60 -15.84 22.17 -2.95
CA GLY A 60 -14.82 23.04 -3.52
C GLY A 60 -13.39 22.60 -3.23
N ILE A 61 -12.49 22.76 -4.21
CA ILE A 61 -11.05 22.50 -4.10
C ILE A 61 -10.30 23.82 -4.24
N GLY A 62 -9.36 24.08 -3.32
CA GLY A 62 -8.44 25.21 -3.45
C GLY A 62 -9.05 26.58 -3.14
N CYS A 63 -10.27 26.63 -2.61
CA CYS A 63 -10.75 27.83 -1.92
C CYS A 63 -9.97 27.97 -0.60
N ALA A 64 -9.27 29.09 -0.42
CA ALA A 64 -8.62 29.41 0.84
C ALA A 64 -9.67 29.86 1.85
N VAL A 65 -9.61 29.35 3.09
CA VAL A 65 -10.50 29.84 4.15
C VAL A 65 -10.14 31.28 4.49
N PRO A 66 -11.10 32.21 4.49
CA PRO A 66 -10.89 33.61 4.86
C PRO A 66 -10.15 33.74 6.20
N SER A 67 -9.29 34.75 6.31
CA SER A 67 -8.48 35.00 7.52
C SER A 67 -9.32 35.10 8.80
N VAL A 68 -10.48 35.74 8.70
CA VAL A 68 -11.49 35.84 9.77
C VAL A 68 -11.96 34.46 10.27
N TRP A 69 -12.05 33.44 9.41
CA TRP A 69 -12.60 32.12 9.74
C TRP A 69 -11.55 31.05 10.09
N LYS A 70 -10.25 31.39 10.14
CA LYS A 70 -9.15 30.44 10.38
C LYS A 70 -9.30 29.60 11.67
N ASN A 71 -10.01 30.12 12.68
CA ASN A 71 -10.18 29.49 13.99
C ASN A 71 -11.58 28.85 14.21
N ILE A 72 -12.45 28.82 13.19
CA ILE A 72 -13.77 28.18 13.30
C ILE A 72 -13.61 26.66 13.36
N THR A 73 -14.29 26.02 14.31
CA THR A 73 -14.45 24.56 14.31
C THR A 73 -15.64 24.21 13.42
N TRP A 74 -15.33 23.81 12.18
CA TRP A 74 -16.33 23.51 11.16
C TRP A 74 -17.09 22.22 11.47
N ARG A 75 -18.38 22.36 11.70
CA ARG A 75 -19.37 21.28 11.84
C ARG A 75 -20.11 21.13 10.52
N TRP A 76 -20.43 19.90 10.15
CA TRP A 76 -21.16 19.56 8.92
C TRP A 76 -22.70 19.71 9.07
N GLN A 77 -23.16 20.22 10.21
CA GLN A 77 -24.59 20.36 10.55
C GLN A 77 -25.26 21.51 9.77
N GLY A 78 -26.59 21.57 9.85
CA GLY A 78 -27.39 22.65 9.27
C GLY A 78 -27.67 22.51 7.77
N ALA A 79 -28.42 23.49 7.24
CA ALA A 79 -28.73 23.61 5.83
C ALA A 79 -28.37 25.01 5.32
N PRO A 80 -27.78 25.14 4.13
CA PRO A 80 -27.43 26.45 3.57
C PRO A 80 -28.68 27.22 3.19
N ASP A 81 -28.71 28.51 3.57
CA ASP A 81 -29.72 29.48 3.15
C ASP A 81 -29.26 30.17 1.86
N GLY A 82 -30.16 30.30 0.88
CA GLY A 82 -29.81 30.81 -0.45
C GLY A 82 -29.38 32.27 -0.45
N ASP A 83 -30.11 33.12 0.28
CA ASP A 83 -29.86 34.55 0.34
C ASP A 83 -28.57 34.84 1.14
N ALA A 84 -28.33 34.07 2.21
CA ALA A 84 -27.08 34.10 2.95
C ALA A 84 -25.89 33.67 2.07
N VAL A 85 -26.03 32.61 1.27
CA VAL A 85 -24.96 32.15 0.36
C VAL A 85 -24.59 33.23 -0.66
N GLU A 86 -25.54 33.93 -1.27
CA GLU A 86 -25.24 35.02 -2.21
C GLU A 86 -24.55 36.22 -1.54
N GLN A 87 -24.98 36.61 -0.33
CA GLN A 87 -24.29 37.64 0.46
C GLN A 87 -22.86 37.22 0.83
N LEU A 88 -22.66 35.95 1.20
CA LEU A 88 -21.35 35.38 1.51
C LEU A 88 -20.46 35.32 0.26
N LEU A 89 -21.00 35.01 -0.92
CA LEU A 89 -20.26 35.07 -2.18
C LEU A 89 -19.82 36.50 -2.53
N ALA A 90 -20.66 37.51 -2.28
CA ALA A 90 -20.25 38.91 -2.38
C ALA A 90 -19.15 39.26 -1.36
N GLY A 91 -19.21 38.71 -0.15
CA GLY A 91 -18.21 38.92 0.89
C GLY A 91 -16.86 38.25 0.60
N LEU A 92 -16.86 37.04 0.04
CA LEU A 92 -15.66 36.34 -0.43
C LEU A 92 -14.97 37.08 -1.60
N ARG A 93 -15.71 37.92 -2.33
CA ARG A 93 -15.18 38.84 -3.36
C ARG A 93 -14.78 40.22 -2.81
N GLY A 94 -14.92 40.44 -1.50
CA GLY A 94 -14.57 41.71 -0.85
C GLY A 94 -15.59 42.85 -1.02
N HIS A 95 -16.81 42.56 -1.51
CA HIS A 95 -17.85 43.58 -1.69
C HIS A 95 -18.62 43.91 -0.40
N VAL A 96 -18.68 42.97 0.55
CA VAL A 96 -19.32 43.14 1.86
C VAL A 96 -18.48 42.49 2.97
N PRO A 97 -18.62 42.91 4.24
CA PRO A 97 -17.96 42.22 5.36
C PRO A 97 -18.44 40.77 5.50
N LEU A 98 -17.51 39.84 5.76
CA LEU A 98 -17.84 38.47 6.13
C LEU A 98 -18.33 38.40 7.59
N PRO A 99 -19.28 37.50 7.92
CA PRO A 99 -19.70 37.28 9.31
C PRO A 99 -18.55 36.96 10.26
N ASN A 100 -18.65 37.48 11.49
CA ASN A 100 -17.69 37.21 12.56
C ASN A 100 -17.72 35.73 12.99
N PRO A 101 -16.62 35.19 13.55
CA PRO A 101 -16.50 33.77 13.86
C PRO A 101 -17.55 33.27 14.84
N ASP A 102 -17.86 34.04 15.89
CA ASP A 102 -18.81 33.64 16.94
C ASP A 102 -20.22 33.44 16.36
N SER A 103 -20.63 34.29 15.43
CA SER A 103 -21.93 34.17 14.74
C SER A 103 -22.01 32.90 13.89
N VAL A 104 -20.91 32.54 13.21
CA VAL A 104 -20.84 31.30 12.43
C VAL A 104 -20.78 30.07 13.35
N GLN A 105 -20.00 30.12 14.42
CA GLN A 105 -19.78 29.01 15.34
C GLN A 105 -21.06 28.55 16.06
N HIS A 106 -22.01 29.47 16.32
CA HIS A 106 -23.27 29.21 17.02
C HIS A 106 -24.51 29.10 16.12
N ASN A 107 -24.37 29.19 14.79
CA ASN A 107 -25.49 29.09 13.85
C ASN A 107 -25.17 28.09 12.74
N ASP A 108 -25.72 26.88 12.85
CA ASP A 108 -25.46 25.77 11.93
C ASP A 108 -25.91 26.08 10.48
N ALA A 109 -26.99 26.84 10.30
CA ALA A 109 -27.45 27.25 8.96
C ALA A 109 -26.49 28.28 8.33
N LEU A 110 -25.98 29.23 9.12
CA LEU A 110 -24.95 30.16 8.65
C LEU A 110 -23.63 29.43 8.36
N MET A 111 -23.24 28.46 9.18
CA MET A 111 -22.05 27.64 8.95
C MET A 111 -22.16 26.82 7.66
N ALA A 112 -23.30 26.15 7.44
CA ALA A 112 -23.60 25.46 6.19
C ALA A 112 -23.60 26.41 4.97
N SER A 113 -24.05 27.65 5.15
CA SER A 113 -24.04 28.70 4.12
C SER A 113 -22.61 29.17 3.80
N CYS A 114 -21.77 29.39 4.82
CA CYS A 114 -20.35 29.73 4.64
C CYS A 114 -19.60 28.62 3.89
N LEU A 115 -19.83 27.36 4.26
CA LEU A 115 -19.28 26.20 3.58
C LEU A 115 -19.73 26.13 2.10
N ARG A 116 -21.03 26.27 1.84
CA ARG A 116 -21.57 26.27 0.47
C ARG A 116 -21.08 27.45 -0.38
N ALA A 117 -20.89 28.63 0.21
CA ALA A 117 -20.31 29.78 -0.47
C ALA A 117 -18.84 29.53 -0.85
N MET A 118 -18.03 28.93 0.04
CA MET A 118 -16.67 28.51 -0.28
C MET A 118 -16.64 27.42 -1.37
N ASP A 119 -17.56 26.45 -1.35
CA ASP A 119 -17.70 25.45 -2.41
C ASP A 119 -17.96 26.09 -3.77
N ILE A 120 -18.90 27.06 -3.84
CA ILE A 120 -19.25 27.76 -5.06
C ILE A 120 -18.13 28.69 -5.55
N ALA A 121 -17.41 29.35 -4.63
CA ALA A 121 -16.30 30.24 -4.94
C ALA A 121 -15.01 29.50 -5.36
N ALA A 122 -14.92 28.20 -5.14
CA ALA A 122 -13.73 27.41 -5.48
C ALA A 122 -13.50 27.33 -7.01
N PRO A 123 -12.23 27.40 -7.47
CA PRO A 123 -11.90 27.30 -8.89
C PRO A 123 -12.20 25.91 -9.49
N SER A 124 -12.38 24.89 -8.65
CA SER A 124 -12.72 23.53 -9.07
C SER A 124 -13.65 22.89 -8.01
N ARG A 125 -14.58 22.02 -8.43
CA ARG A 125 -15.45 21.27 -7.51
C ARG A 125 -15.48 19.78 -7.85
N ILE A 126 -15.46 18.93 -6.83
CA ILE A 126 -15.80 17.49 -6.96
C ILE A 126 -17.26 17.32 -6.56
N ASN A 127 -18.12 17.11 -7.55
CA ASN A 127 -19.52 16.72 -7.35
C ASN A 127 -19.68 15.21 -7.17
N LEU A 128 -18.84 14.41 -7.83
CA LEU A 128 -19.00 12.98 -7.96
C LEU A 128 -17.63 12.32 -8.20
N VAL A 129 -17.36 11.21 -7.51
CA VAL A 129 -16.23 10.32 -7.77
C VAL A 129 -16.81 8.97 -8.19
N LEU A 130 -16.48 8.53 -9.40
CA LEU A 130 -17.07 7.33 -10.00
C LEU A 130 -16.06 6.20 -10.12
N HIS A 131 -16.50 5.00 -9.77
CA HIS A 131 -15.86 3.77 -10.20
C HIS A 131 -16.92 2.74 -10.55
N ALA A 132 -17.12 2.51 -11.85
CA ALA A 132 -18.26 1.76 -12.38
C ALA A 132 -19.59 2.31 -11.82
N ASP A 133 -20.37 1.48 -11.12
CA ASP A 133 -21.68 1.75 -10.56
C ASP A 133 -21.67 2.14 -9.07
N ASP A 134 -20.49 2.40 -8.48
CA ASP A 134 -20.30 2.84 -7.09
C ASP A 134 -19.94 4.35 -7.02
N PRO A 135 -20.89 5.30 -7.18
CA PRO A 135 -20.65 6.72 -7.02
C PRO A 135 -20.47 7.13 -5.56
N VAL A 136 -19.38 7.84 -5.30
CA VAL A 136 -19.15 8.61 -4.09
C VAL A 136 -19.46 10.09 -4.35
N ILE A 137 -20.27 10.68 -3.49
CA ILE A 137 -20.69 12.07 -3.49
C ILE A 137 -20.13 12.73 -2.24
N VAL A 138 -19.56 13.93 -2.42
CA VAL A 138 -18.94 14.68 -1.34
C VAL A 138 -19.74 15.95 -1.11
N CYS A 139 -20.09 16.21 0.15
CA CYS A 139 -20.88 17.37 0.55
C CYS A 139 -20.27 18.02 1.79
N SER A 140 -20.33 19.35 1.84
CA SER A 140 -19.79 20.15 2.95
C SER A 140 -20.73 20.23 4.15
N SER A 141 -22.04 20.06 3.97
CA SER A 141 -23.04 20.07 5.06
C SER A 141 -24.16 19.05 4.85
N GLN A 142 -24.91 18.79 5.92
CA GLN A 142 -26.09 17.92 5.93
C GLN A 142 -27.16 18.39 4.95
N GLY A 143 -27.49 19.68 4.95
CA GLY A 143 -28.48 20.24 4.02
C GLY A 143 -27.99 20.21 2.57
N ALA A 144 -26.69 20.39 2.32
CA ALA A 144 -26.12 20.17 0.99
C ALA A 144 -26.29 18.70 0.56
N ALA A 145 -25.97 17.73 1.43
CA ALA A 145 -26.18 16.31 1.16
C ALA A 145 -27.66 15.98 0.90
N MET A 146 -28.59 16.54 1.67
CA MET A 146 -30.02 16.38 1.47
C MET A 146 -30.48 16.96 0.12
N ALA A 147 -30.01 18.15 -0.25
CA ALA A 147 -30.30 18.75 -1.55
C ALA A 147 -29.80 17.86 -2.70
N VAL A 148 -28.59 17.29 -2.58
CA VAL A 148 -28.09 16.31 -3.57
C VAL A 148 -28.96 15.05 -3.61
N LEU A 149 -29.42 14.50 -2.47
CA LEU A 149 -30.34 13.35 -2.46
C LEU A 149 -31.67 13.64 -3.16
N HIS A 150 -32.27 14.81 -2.96
CA HIS A 150 -33.46 15.23 -3.70
C HIS A 150 -33.20 15.33 -5.22
N ASP A 151 -32.07 15.90 -5.62
CA ASP A 151 -31.71 16.05 -7.03
C ASP A 151 -31.33 14.72 -7.70
N LEU A 152 -30.64 13.81 -7.00
CA LEU A 152 -30.41 12.44 -7.43
C LEU A 152 -31.72 11.70 -7.72
N ALA A 153 -32.72 11.82 -6.82
CA ALA A 153 -34.01 11.17 -7.01
C ALA A 153 -34.76 11.73 -8.24
N ARG A 154 -34.70 13.06 -8.47
CA ARG A 154 -35.25 13.70 -9.68
C ARG A 154 -34.54 13.22 -10.95
N TRP A 155 -33.20 13.23 -10.94
CA TRP A 155 -32.40 12.76 -12.08
C TRP A 155 -32.68 11.29 -12.40
N ALA A 156 -32.71 10.44 -11.39
CA ALA A 156 -32.94 9.01 -11.54
C ALA A 156 -34.35 8.72 -12.07
N TYR A 157 -35.38 9.41 -11.59
CA TYR A 157 -36.73 9.31 -12.14
C TYR A 157 -36.78 9.71 -13.62
N ALA A 158 -36.16 10.84 -13.98
CA ALA A 158 -36.12 11.33 -15.37
C ALA A 158 -35.40 10.36 -16.33
N HIS A 159 -34.33 9.69 -15.86
CA HIS A 159 -33.54 8.75 -16.66
C HIS A 159 -33.96 7.29 -16.48
N LYS A 160 -34.98 7.00 -15.66
CA LYS A 160 -35.40 5.64 -15.25
C LYS A 160 -34.26 4.82 -14.62
N ALA A 161 -33.35 5.49 -13.92
CA ALA A 161 -32.29 4.85 -13.15
C ALA A 161 -32.79 4.39 -11.78
N ALA A 162 -32.16 3.34 -11.23
CA ALA A 162 -32.44 2.83 -9.89
C ALA A 162 -31.16 2.80 -9.06
N PHE A 163 -31.25 3.27 -7.81
CA PHE A 163 -30.19 3.13 -6.82
C PHE A 163 -30.48 1.91 -5.93
N HIS A 164 -29.48 1.08 -5.70
CA HIS A 164 -29.57 -0.02 -4.75
C HIS A 164 -29.36 0.53 -3.33
N VAL A 165 -30.38 1.20 -2.80
CA VAL A 165 -30.38 1.67 -1.42
C VAL A 165 -30.51 0.49 -0.47
N GLY A 166 -29.57 0.38 0.46
CA GLY A 166 -29.57 -0.65 1.48
C GLY A 166 -28.56 -0.32 2.58
N PRO A 167 -28.77 -0.83 3.80
CA PRO A 167 -27.99 -0.45 4.98
C PRO A 167 -26.49 -0.73 4.85
N GLU A 168 -26.10 -1.70 4.03
CA GLU A 168 -24.69 -2.03 3.76
C GLU A 168 -24.10 -1.32 2.55
N LYS A 169 -24.93 -0.67 1.73
CA LYS A 169 -24.55 -0.10 0.44
C LYS A 169 -24.57 1.42 0.47
N THR A 170 -25.76 1.98 0.59
CA THR A 170 -25.93 3.43 0.56
C THR A 170 -25.80 3.98 1.97
N VAL A 171 -24.68 4.66 2.22
CA VAL A 171 -24.29 5.11 3.57
C VAL A 171 -23.70 6.51 3.51
N VAL A 172 -23.88 7.27 4.59
CA VAL A 172 -23.15 8.52 4.84
C VAL A 172 -22.03 8.21 5.81
N LEU A 173 -20.80 8.49 5.39
CA LEU A 173 -19.65 8.44 6.27
C LEU A 173 -19.56 9.72 7.10
N LEU A 174 -19.62 9.57 8.42
CA LEU A 174 -19.45 10.65 9.40
C LEU A 174 -18.48 10.22 10.50
N PRO A 175 -17.57 11.12 10.96
CA PRO A 175 -16.58 10.77 11.99
C PRO A 175 -17.26 10.42 13.32
N ASP A 176 -18.26 11.21 13.70
CA ASP A 176 -19.00 11.06 14.94
C ASP A 176 -20.32 10.30 14.68
N GLY A 177 -20.37 9.05 15.14
CA GLY A 177 -21.50 8.14 14.90
C GLY A 177 -22.78 8.46 15.67
N ASP A 178 -22.73 9.38 16.64
CA ASP A 178 -23.88 9.78 17.47
C ASP A 178 -24.83 10.77 16.77
N MET A 179 -24.45 11.26 15.60
CA MET A 179 -25.34 12.09 14.80
C MET A 179 -26.31 11.21 13.99
N ASP A 180 -27.60 11.50 14.15
CA ASP A 180 -28.69 11.09 13.25
C ASP A 180 -28.91 12.18 12.17
N PRO A 181 -28.13 12.20 11.07
CA PRO A 181 -28.64 12.80 9.87
C PRO A 181 -29.87 12.00 9.45
N ARG A 182 -31.04 12.63 9.59
CA ARG A 182 -32.28 12.18 8.95
C ARG A 182 -32.21 12.38 7.43
N LEU A 183 -31.13 11.91 6.81
CA LEU A 183 -30.89 11.91 5.38
C LEU A 183 -31.71 10.79 4.76
N VAL A 184 -32.49 11.16 3.76
CA VAL A 184 -33.48 10.32 3.13
C VAL A 184 -33.30 10.49 1.63
N LEU A 185 -33.24 9.38 0.88
CA LEU A 185 -33.36 9.43 -0.57
C LEU A 185 -34.85 9.32 -0.91
N PRO A 186 -35.50 10.39 -1.42
CA PRO A 186 -36.93 10.40 -1.71
C PRO A 186 -37.22 9.70 -3.04
N LEU A 187 -37.13 8.36 -3.07
CA LEU A 187 -37.32 7.57 -4.28
C LEU A 187 -38.77 7.71 -4.79
N ILE A 188 -38.91 8.36 -5.96
CA ILE A 188 -40.21 8.58 -6.59
C ILE A 188 -40.80 7.23 -6.98
N GLY A 189 -41.96 6.89 -6.40
CA GLY A 189 -42.67 5.62 -6.61
C GLY A 189 -42.32 4.48 -5.64
N ALA A 190 -41.18 4.54 -4.94
CA ALA A 190 -40.78 3.54 -3.93
C ALA A 190 -40.86 4.06 -2.48
N GLY A 191 -41.04 5.37 -2.29
CA GLY A 191 -41.12 6.02 -0.99
C GLY A 191 -39.77 6.50 -0.45
N PRO A 192 -39.78 7.29 0.64
CA PRO A 192 -38.56 7.77 1.28
C PRO A 192 -37.73 6.62 1.86
N CYS A 193 -36.47 6.49 1.42
CA CYS A 193 -35.55 5.50 1.96
C CYS A 193 -34.52 6.17 2.88
N PRO A 194 -34.46 5.85 4.18
CA PRO A 194 -33.48 6.44 5.10
C PRO A 194 -32.07 5.93 4.80
N ILE A 195 -31.09 6.83 4.84
CA ILE A 195 -29.68 6.51 4.60
C ILE A 195 -28.98 6.27 5.94
N GLN A 196 -28.20 5.18 6.06
CA GLN A 196 -27.50 4.88 7.30
C GLN A 196 -26.21 5.69 7.45
N THR A 197 -26.01 6.26 8.64
CA THR A 197 -24.69 6.76 9.08
C THR A 197 -23.74 5.61 9.38
N LYS A 198 -22.48 5.73 8.97
CA LYS A 198 -21.39 4.85 9.42
C LYS A 198 -20.13 5.65 9.71
N THR A 199 -19.36 5.19 10.69
CA THR A 199 -17.99 5.70 10.96
C THR A 199 -16.94 5.05 10.05
N ARG A 200 -17.29 3.97 9.35
CA ARG A 200 -16.43 3.27 8.38
C ARG A 200 -17.26 2.55 7.31
N HIS A 201 -16.76 2.53 6.08
CA HIS A 201 -17.41 1.86 4.94
C HIS A 201 -16.38 1.23 4.01
N LYS A 202 -16.74 0.14 3.33
CA LYS A 202 -15.84 -0.52 2.38
C LYS A 202 -16.17 -0.05 0.96
N TRP A 203 -15.25 0.68 0.34
CA TRP A 203 -15.36 1.15 -1.05
C TRP A 203 -14.08 0.79 -1.81
N LEU A 204 -14.25 0.21 -3.01
CA LEU A 204 -13.16 -0.31 -3.85
C LEU A 204 -12.19 -1.24 -3.10
N GLY A 205 -12.74 -2.13 -2.26
CA GLY A 205 -11.96 -3.09 -1.48
C GLY A 205 -11.24 -2.52 -0.25
N LEU A 206 -11.12 -1.20 -0.13
CA LEU A 206 -10.53 -0.51 1.04
C LEU A 206 -11.61 -0.13 2.05
N VAL A 207 -11.27 -0.20 3.33
CA VAL A 207 -12.12 0.36 4.41
C VAL A 207 -11.73 1.81 4.59
N TRP A 208 -12.69 2.71 4.35
CA TRP A 208 -12.59 4.15 4.54
C TRP A 208 -13.21 4.50 5.90
N PRO A 209 -12.40 4.86 6.90
CA PRO A 209 -12.87 5.42 8.16
C PRO A 209 -13.13 6.91 7.98
N ALA A 210 -14.21 7.43 8.56
CA ALA A 210 -14.65 8.80 8.33
C ALA A 210 -13.72 9.87 8.97
N ASN A 211 -12.91 9.48 9.96
CA ASN A 211 -11.82 10.30 10.50
C ASN A 211 -10.49 10.18 9.71
N LEU A 212 -10.46 9.35 8.64
CA LEU A 212 -9.27 9.04 7.83
C LEU A 212 -8.09 8.41 8.61
N ASP A 213 -8.34 7.79 9.77
CA ASP A 213 -7.34 6.97 10.48
C ASP A 213 -7.34 5.52 9.97
N PHE A 214 -6.41 5.24 9.07
CA PHE A 214 -6.26 3.93 8.45
C PHE A 214 -5.59 2.85 9.34
N ALA A 215 -5.26 3.12 10.61
CA ALA A 215 -4.60 2.14 11.49
C ALA A 215 -5.36 0.81 11.62
N SER A 216 -6.70 0.83 11.74
CA SER A 216 -7.51 -0.40 11.80
C SER A 216 -7.54 -1.15 10.46
N ALA A 217 -7.49 -0.43 9.33
CA ALA A 217 -7.41 -1.03 8.00
C ALA A 217 -6.04 -1.66 7.74
N LEU A 218 -4.96 -1.05 8.26
CA LEU A 218 -3.61 -1.63 8.25
C LEU A 218 -3.57 -2.96 9.03
N GLU A 219 -4.06 -3.00 10.27
CA GLU A 219 -4.11 -4.24 11.05
C GLU A 219 -4.91 -5.33 10.34
N SER A 220 -6.04 -4.97 9.72
CA SER A 220 -6.86 -5.91 8.94
C SER A 220 -6.10 -6.49 7.74
N ALA A 221 -5.31 -5.66 7.04
CA ALA A 221 -4.48 -6.10 5.92
C ALA A 221 -3.29 -6.97 6.37
N LEU A 222 -2.61 -6.60 7.45
CA LEU A 222 -1.51 -7.38 8.03
C LEU A 222 -2.00 -8.71 8.60
N GLN A 223 -3.17 -8.76 9.24
CA GLN A 223 -3.76 -9.98 9.76
C GLN A 223 -4.19 -10.94 8.64
N LYS A 224 -4.72 -10.42 7.53
CA LYS A 224 -4.93 -11.23 6.31
C LYS A 224 -3.61 -11.78 5.77
N GLY A 225 -2.53 -10.98 5.80
CA GLY A 225 -1.18 -11.43 5.47
C GLY A 225 -0.69 -12.56 6.38
N ASN A 226 -0.84 -12.41 7.70
CA ASN A 226 -0.50 -13.43 8.70
C ASN A 226 -1.19 -14.77 8.41
N GLN A 227 -2.50 -14.76 8.13
CA GLN A 227 -3.25 -15.98 7.81
C GLN A 227 -2.70 -16.66 6.55
N LEU A 228 -2.54 -15.91 5.45
CA LEU A 228 -2.04 -16.46 4.20
C LEU A 228 -0.60 -17.01 4.32
N VAL A 229 0.23 -16.41 5.17
CA VAL A 229 1.57 -16.95 5.48
C VAL A 229 1.48 -18.23 6.32
N ALA A 230 0.58 -18.30 7.30
CA ALA A 230 0.37 -19.52 8.08
C ALA A 230 -0.10 -20.69 7.19
N ASP A 231 -0.99 -20.44 6.23
CA ASP A 231 -1.43 -21.43 5.26
C ASP A 231 -0.26 -21.94 4.39
N ILE A 232 0.61 -21.03 3.91
CA ILE A 232 1.82 -21.40 3.14
C ILE A 232 2.84 -22.17 4.00
N VAL A 233 3.02 -21.79 5.26
CA VAL A 233 3.95 -22.47 6.19
C VAL A 233 3.45 -23.87 6.54
N SER A 234 2.15 -24.08 6.71
CA SER A 234 1.58 -25.43 6.89
C SER A 234 1.88 -26.37 5.69
N LEU A 235 1.87 -25.83 4.47
CA LEU A 235 2.26 -26.58 3.27
C LEU A 235 3.77 -26.86 3.19
N LEU A 236 4.62 -25.95 3.71
CA LEU A 236 6.06 -26.18 3.87
C LEU A 236 6.37 -27.24 4.94
N ASP A 237 5.70 -27.17 6.10
CA ASP A 237 5.87 -28.06 7.24
C ASP A 237 5.47 -29.51 6.92
N SER A 238 4.40 -29.69 6.13
CA SER A 238 3.99 -31.00 5.61
C SER A 238 4.90 -31.55 4.51
N GLY A 239 5.84 -30.75 4.00
CA GLY A 239 6.65 -31.09 2.82
C GLY A 239 5.88 -31.10 1.50
N GLY A 240 4.61 -30.67 1.49
CA GLY A 240 3.76 -30.63 0.30
C GLY A 240 4.11 -29.50 -0.68
N LEU A 241 4.93 -28.54 -0.27
CA LEU A 241 5.31 -27.38 -1.08
C LEU A 241 6.81 -27.03 -0.92
N PRO A 242 7.62 -27.04 -2.00
CA PRO A 242 8.99 -26.55 -1.94
C PRO A 242 9.06 -25.03 -1.71
N LEU A 243 10.09 -24.57 -0.98
CA LEU A 243 10.26 -23.17 -0.59
C LEU A 243 10.30 -22.19 -1.78
N CYS A 244 10.83 -22.57 -2.94
CA CYS A 244 10.76 -21.74 -4.15
C CYS A 244 9.31 -21.43 -4.56
N PHE A 245 8.43 -22.44 -4.59
CA PHE A 245 7.01 -22.25 -4.89
C PHE A 245 6.27 -21.51 -3.78
N ALA A 246 6.64 -21.73 -2.51
CA ALA A 246 6.12 -20.95 -1.39
C ALA A 246 6.42 -19.45 -1.51
N LEU A 247 7.60 -19.08 -2.04
CA LEU A 247 7.93 -17.69 -2.32
C LEU A 247 7.11 -17.12 -3.49
N CYS A 248 6.90 -17.89 -4.56
CA CYS A 248 5.98 -17.48 -5.63
C CYS A 248 4.54 -17.28 -5.13
N LEU A 249 4.05 -18.15 -4.22
CA LEU A 249 2.74 -17.97 -3.59
C LEU A 249 2.70 -16.78 -2.62
N PHE A 250 3.78 -16.53 -1.89
CA PHE A 250 3.92 -15.34 -1.04
C PHE A 250 3.78 -14.07 -1.89
N ASP A 251 4.55 -13.93 -2.97
CA ASP A 251 4.49 -12.76 -3.84
C ASP A 251 3.13 -12.62 -4.54
N ALA A 252 2.51 -13.73 -4.96
CA ALA A 252 1.21 -13.71 -5.65
C ALA A 252 0.00 -13.47 -4.74
N LYS A 253 0.03 -13.95 -3.48
CA LYS A 253 -1.15 -13.95 -2.58
C LYS A 253 -0.98 -13.08 -1.34
N VAL A 254 0.15 -13.19 -0.64
CA VAL A 254 0.44 -12.43 0.59
C VAL A 254 0.77 -10.99 0.21
N GLU A 255 1.86 -10.80 -0.52
CA GLU A 255 2.31 -9.49 -1.00
C GLU A 255 1.20 -8.82 -1.82
N GLY A 256 0.56 -9.54 -2.75
CA GLY A 256 -0.59 -9.03 -3.51
C GLY A 256 -1.75 -8.52 -2.63
N SER A 257 -2.10 -9.23 -1.54
CA SER A 257 -3.15 -8.80 -0.61
C SER A 257 -2.74 -7.61 0.26
N VAL A 258 -1.50 -7.59 0.74
CA VAL A 258 -0.97 -6.58 1.67
C VAL A 258 -0.59 -5.28 0.95
N ARG A 259 -0.18 -5.40 -0.32
CA ARG A 259 0.14 -4.29 -1.23
C ARG A 259 -1.09 -3.47 -1.60
N PHE A 260 -2.27 -4.08 -1.62
CA PHE A 260 -3.50 -3.38 -1.97
C PHE A 260 -3.81 -2.27 -0.95
N GLY A 261 -3.73 -1.01 -1.39
CA GLY A 261 -3.87 0.16 -0.53
C GLY A 261 -2.64 0.51 0.33
N ARG A 262 -1.53 -0.24 0.27
CA ARG A 262 -0.34 0.01 1.10
C ARG A 262 0.19 1.45 1.04
N TRP A 263 0.14 2.08 -0.14
CA TRP A 263 0.51 3.48 -0.35
C TRP A 263 -0.31 4.48 0.51
N LEU A 264 -1.53 4.11 0.91
CA LEU A 264 -2.42 4.87 1.79
C LEU A 264 -2.21 4.46 3.25
N LEU A 265 -2.28 3.15 3.52
CA LEU A 265 -2.17 2.58 4.87
C LEU A 265 -0.83 2.90 5.55
N ALA A 266 0.24 3.05 4.77
CA ALA A 266 1.57 3.43 5.26
C ALA A 266 1.66 4.85 5.85
N THR A 267 0.65 5.71 5.65
CA THR A 267 0.57 7.04 6.29
C THR A 267 -0.11 7.03 7.67
N ALA A 268 -0.54 5.87 8.16
CA ALA A 268 -1.07 5.74 9.52
C ALA A 268 0.07 5.76 10.57
N PRO A 269 -0.16 6.27 11.80
CA PRO A 269 0.86 6.32 12.84
C PRO A 269 1.49 4.95 13.16
N GLY A 270 2.82 4.87 13.11
CA GLY A 270 3.58 3.64 13.37
C GLY A 270 3.43 2.55 12.28
N ALA A 271 2.85 2.87 11.11
CA ALA A 271 2.60 1.87 10.07
C ALA A 271 3.87 1.19 9.54
N LEU A 272 4.96 1.96 9.40
CA LEU A 272 6.23 1.45 8.87
C LEU A 272 6.85 0.36 9.76
N ASP A 273 6.83 0.54 11.09
CA ASP A 273 7.35 -0.46 12.03
C ASP A 273 6.46 -1.71 12.10
N ARG A 274 5.15 -1.55 11.95
CA ARG A 274 4.19 -2.67 11.85
C ARG A 274 4.41 -3.48 10.58
N TYR A 275 4.68 -2.82 9.45
CA TYR A 275 5.10 -3.49 8.22
C TYR A 275 6.40 -4.27 8.40
N ASP A 276 7.46 -3.64 8.93
CA ASP A 276 8.73 -4.35 9.19
C ASP A 276 8.52 -5.57 10.10
N ALA A 277 7.89 -5.39 11.26
CA ALA A 277 7.65 -6.47 12.21
C ALA A 277 6.81 -7.62 11.61
N ALA A 278 5.90 -7.34 10.67
CA ALA A 278 5.17 -8.36 9.94
C ALA A 278 6.07 -9.13 8.96
N TYR A 279 6.82 -8.44 8.11
CA TYR A 279 7.73 -9.09 7.15
C TYR A 279 8.85 -9.88 7.85
N ASP A 280 9.39 -9.38 8.95
CA ASP A 280 10.40 -10.06 9.76
C ASP A 280 9.88 -11.40 10.30
N ARG A 281 8.66 -11.41 10.85
CA ARG A 281 7.98 -12.65 11.30
C ARG A 281 7.72 -13.59 10.13
N TRP A 282 7.23 -13.08 9.01
CA TRP A 282 6.95 -13.90 7.82
C TRP A 282 8.21 -14.53 7.24
N ALA A 283 9.32 -13.80 7.21
CA ALA A 283 10.59 -14.31 6.73
C ALA A 283 11.13 -15.46 7.59
N CYS A 284 11.10 -15.30 8.92
CA CYS A 284 11.48 -16.37 9.84
C CYS A 284 10.54 -17.58 9.72
N ALA A 285 9.23 -17.36 9.60
CA ALA A 285 8.24 -18.43 9.46
C ALA A 285 8.42 -19.24 8.15
N LEU A 286 8.58 -18.58 7.00
CA LEU A 286 8.83 -19.22 5.70
C LEU A 286 10.14 -20.05 5.68
N LEU A 287 11.13 -19.65 6.47
CA LEU A 287 12.39 -20.39 6.64
C LEU A 287 12.33 -21.45 7.75
N GLN A 288 11.15 -21.72 8.33
CA GLN A 288 10.95 -22.62 9.49
C GLN A 288 11.95 -22.32 10.62
N SER A 289 12.26 -21.04 10.79
CA SER A 289 13.31 -20.56 11.68
C SER A 289 12.73 -20.06 12.99
N PRO A 290 13.45 -20.25 14.12
CA PRO A 290 12.95 -19.80 15.42
C PRO A 290 12.86 -18.27 15.49
N PRO A 291 11.96 -17.72 16.33
CA PRO A 291 11.66 -16.28 16.34
C PRO A 291 12.83 -15.38 16.80
N TRP A 292 13.81 -15.94 17.52
CA TRP A 292 15.04 -15.22 17.91
C TRP A 292 16.09 -15.14 16.79
N ARG A 293 15.81 -15.71 15.61
CA ARG A 293 16.69 -15.57 14.44
C ARG A 293 16.64 -14.12 13.94
N SER A 294 17.81 -13.56 13.61
CA SER A 294 17.90 -12.26 12.93
C SER A 294 17.08 -12.26 11.63
N ALA A 295 16.06 -11.40 11.59
CA ALA A 295 15.17 -11.23 10.45
C ALA A 295 15.91 -10.72 9.20
N ALA A 296 16.92 -9.86 9.36
CA ALA A 296 17.74 -9.39 8.24
C ALA A 296 18.47 -10.54 7.52
N ILE A 297 18.94 -11.56 8.25
CA ILE A 297 19.53 -12.78 7.68
C ILE A 297 18.44 -13.66 7.05
N ALA A 298 17.23 -13.67 7.60
CA ALA A 298 16.08 -14.36 6.99
C ALA A 298 15.68 -13.72 5.64
N HIS A 299 15.62 -12.39 5.57
CA HIS A 299 15.36 -11.64 4.33
C HIS A 299 16.42 -11.99 3.27
N LEU A 300 17.70 -11.98 3.64
CA LEU A 300 18.80 -12.34 2.75
C LEU A 300 18.67 -13.78 2.20
N GLU A 301 18.31 -14.76 3.05
CA GLU A 301 18.08 -16.15 2.60
C GLU A 301 16.88 -16.32 1.67
N LEU A 302 15.87 -15.45 1.77
CA LEU A 302 14.71 -15.42 0.88
C LEU A 302 14.94 -14.57 -0.39
N GLY A 303 16.11 -13.98 -0.55
CA GLY A 303 16.41 -13.06 -1.66
C GLY A 303 15.65 -11.72 -1.57
N TRP A 304 15.10 -11.38 -0.40
CA TRP A 304 14.36 -10.14 -0.19
C TRP A 304 15.31 -8.96 -0.03
N THR A 305 15.38 -8.08 -1.04
CA THR A 305 16.20 -6.87 -1.01
C THR A 305 15.59 -5.70 -0.23
N LEU A 306 14.30 -5.79 0.11
CA LEU A 306 13.53 -4.76 0.82
C LEU A 306 12.74 -5.37 1.99
N CYS A 307 12.90 -4.78 3.17
CA CYS A 307 12.05 -5.02 4.35
C CYS A 307 10.66 -4.36 4.19
N GLY A 308 9.76 -4.60 5.15
CA GLY A 308 8.35 -4.17 5.09
C GLY A 308 8.19 -2.66 4.91
N ARG A 309 8.90 -1.84 5.69
CA ARG A 309 8.84 -0.37 5.59
C ARG A 309 9.31 0.13 4.23
N HIS A 310 10.38 -0.45 3.69
CA HIS A 310 10.91 -0.05 2.37
C HIS A 310 9.98 -0.46 1.24
N ARG A 311 9.28 -1.61 1.32
CA ARG A 311 8.21 -1.96 0.37
C ARG A 311 7.05 -0.97 0.41
N ALA A 312 6.68 -0.49 1.61
CA ALA A 312 5.64 0.52 1.79
C ALA A 312 6.04 1.89 1.20
N ILE A 313 7.26 2.36 1.47
CA ILE A 313 7.81 3.61 0.93
C ILE A 313 7.91 3.55 -0.61
N LEU A 314 8.32 2.41 -1.18
CA LEU A 314 8.38 2.25 -2.64
C LEU A 314 6.99 2.35 -3.30
N ASP A 315 5.93 1.87 -2.66
CA ASP A 315 4.58 2.03 -3.17
C ASP A 315 4.01 3.44 -2.97
N ILE A 316 4.41 4.14 -1.89
CA ILE A 316 4.13 5.59 -1.73
C ILE A 316 4.74 6.36 -2.91
N ALA A 317 6.06 6.23 -3.12
CA ALA A 317 6.77 6.87 -4.23
C ALA A 317 6.13 6.50 -5.58
N GLY A 318 5.74 5.23 -5.74
CA GLY A 318 5.05 4.72 -6.92
C GLY A 318 3.62 5.21 -7.11
N ARG A 319 2.94 5.70 -6.07
CA ARG A 319 1.64 6.39 -6.21
C ARG A 319 1.84 7.87 -6.50
N ARG A 320 2.74 8.54 -5.78
CA ARG A 320 3.08 9.96 -5.97
C ARG A 320 3.55 10.25 -7.40
N ALA A 321 4.54 9.50 -7.88
CA ALA A 321 5.06 9.64 -9.25
C ALA A 321 3.99 9.47 -10.33
N ARG A 322 2.98 8.62 -10.09
CA ARG A 322 1.86 8.44 -11.02
C ARG A 322 0.84 9.58 -10.98
N LEU A 323 0.71 10.30 -9.86
CA LEU A 323 -0.14 11.48 -9.76
C LEU A 323 0.55 12.71 -10.35
N TRP A 324 1.87 12.85 -10.15
CA TRP A 324 2.69 13.87 -10.81
C TRP A 324 2.80 13.68 -12.34
N ALA A 325 2.77 12.44 -12.82
CA ALA A 325 2.82 12.12 -14.25
C ALA A 325 1.45 12.14 -14.95
N LEU A 326 0.39 12.65 -14.29
CA LEU A 326 -0.88 12.93 -14.95
C LEU A 326 -0.75 14.14 -15.89
N PRO A 327 -1.56 14.23 -16.96
CA PRO A 327 -1.55 15.39 -17.85
C PRO A 327 -1.87 16.70 -17.12
N GLU A 328 -1.39 17.82 -17.67
CA GLU A 328 -1.81 19.15 -17.23
C GLU A 328 -3.33 19.31 -17.41
N GLY A 329 -4.01 19.89 -16.41
CA GLY A 329 -5.46 19.98 -16.34
C GLY A 329 -6.19 18.71 -15.86
N ASP A 330 -5.47 17.62 -15.51
CA ASP A 330 -6.09 16.48 -14.82
C ASP A 330 -6.45 16.87 -13.38
N ILE A 331 -7.73 16.77 -13.04
CA ILE A 331 -8.25 17.16 -11.72
C ILE A 331 -7.62 16.37 -10.55
N TYR A 332 -7.26 15.10 -10.73
CA TYR A 332 -6.59 14.32 -9.68
C TYR A 332 -5.14 14.78 -9.49
N GLY A 333 -4.46 15.14 -10.58
CA GLY A 333 -3.14 15.76 -10.56
C GLY A 333 -3.18 17.10 -9.83
N GLU A 334 -4.08 18.01 -10.23
CA GLU A 334 -4.26 19.31 -9.60
C GLU A 334 -4.63 19.22 -8.11
N VAL A 335 -5.59 18.36 -7.75
CA VAL A 335 -5.99 18.14 -6.34
C VAL A 335 -4.80 17.64 -5.53
N PHE A 336 -4.03 16.69 -6.06
CA PHE A 336 -2.83 16.18 -5.39
C PHE A 336 -1.78 17.27 -5.20
N ILE A 337 -1.49 18.08 -6.22
CA ILE A 337 -0.56 19.21 -6.16
C ILE A 337 -1.01 20.21 -5.08
N LYS A 338 -2.24 20.73 -5.19
CA LYS A 338 -2.84 21.69 -4.23
C LYS A 338 -2.87 21.13 -2.79
N SER A 339 -3.04 19.81 -2.62
CA SER A 339 -3.07 19.16 -1.31
C SER A 339 -1.75 19.19 -0.54
N HIS A 340 -0.60 19.48 -1.16
CA HIS A 340 0.67 19.60 -0.43
C HIS A 340 0.67 20.73 0.61
N ALA A 341 -0.11 21.78 0.37
CA ALA A 341 -0.26 22.89 1.31
C ALA A 341 -1.15 22.55 2.53
N VAL A 342 -1.87 21.43 2.51
CA VAL A 342 -2.76 20.98 3.59
C VAL A 342 -1.98 19.99 4.50
N PRO A 343 -1.64 20.34 5.75
CA PRO A 343 -0.70 19.56 6.57
C PRO A 343 -1.13 18.11 6.84
N LEU A 344 -2.44 17.86 6.97
CA LEU A 344 -2.98 16.54 7.28
C LEU A 344 -3.28 15.67 6.05
N SER A 345 -3.07 16.19 4.84
CA SER A 345 -3.39 15.49 3.59
C SER A 345 -2.48 14.27 3.38
N TRP A 346 -2.95 13.31 2.58
CA TRP A 346 -2.07 12.22 2.12
C TRP A 346 -0.89 12.77 1.32
N ALA A 347 -1.07 13.86 0.56
CA ALA A 347 0.01 14.46 -0.23
C ALA A 347 1.16 14.99 0.65
N ARG A 348 0.87 15.67 1.76
CA ARG A 348 1.92 16.12 2.69
C ARG A 348 2.48 14.97 3.53
N LYS A 349 1.63 14.14 4.15
CA LYS A 349 2.07 12.99 4.97
C LYS A 349 2.96 12.02 4.19
N SER A 350 2.60 11.70 2.95
CA SER A 350 3.37 10.78 2.12
C SER A 350 4.66 11.39 1.56
N LEU A 351 4.74 12.72 1.44
CA LEU A 351 5.98 13.42 1.11
C LEU A 351 6.97 13.35 2.28
N SER A 352 6.52 13.60 3.51
CA SER A 352 7.42 13.55 4.68
C SER A 352 8.01 12.16 4.93
N LEU A 353 7.30 11.08 4.59
CA LEU A 353 7.86 9.71 4.60
C LEU A 353 8.95 9.47 3.54
N LEU A 354 9.07 10.31 2.51
CA LEU A 354 10.19 10.34 1.57
C LEU A 354 11.31 11.28 2.06
N GLU A 355 10.95 12.46 2.58
CA GLU A 355 11.87 13.44 3.18
C GLU A 355 12.69 12.79 4.33
N GLU A 356 12.05 12.02 5.22
CA GLU A 356 12.66 11.23 6.31
C GLU A 356 13.70 10.18 5.87
N ARG A 357 13.86 9.97 4.55
CA ARG A 357 14.72 8.94 3.95
C ARG A 357 15.65 9.48 2.88
N ASP A 358 15.76 10.80 2.76
CA ASP A 358 16.53 11.50 1.72
C ASP A 358 16.12 11.07 0.29
N ILE A 359 14.85 10.69 0.11
CA ILE A 359 14.30 10.30 -1.19
C ILE A 359 13.65 11.55 -1.82
N PRO A 360 14.16 12.07 -2.95
CA PRO A 360 13.49 13.17 -3.64
C PRO A 360 12.13 12.74 -4.17
N ASP A 361 11.18 13.66 -4.18
CA ASP A 361 9.90 13.42 -4.84
C ASP A 361 10.07 13.39 -6.36
N TYR A 362 9.04 12.92 -7.08
CA TYR A 362 9.13 12.69 -8.51
C TYR A 362 9.60 13.90 -9.35
N PRO A 363 9.13 15.15 -9.13
CA PRO A 363 9.58 16.31 -9.91
C PRO A 363 11.07 16.63 -9.70
N ASP A 364 11.54 16.51 -8.47
CA ASP A 364 12.89 16.92 -8.05
C ASP A 364 13.96 15.85 -8.35
N ALA A 365 13.53 14.62 -8.63
CA ALA A 365 14.39 13.47 -8.83
C ALA A 365 15.17 13.44 -10.17
N GLY A 366 15.00 14.43 -11.05
CA GLY A 366 15.64 14.48 -12.37
C GLY A 366 15.34 13.29 -13.29
N CYS A 367 14.27 12.55 -13.01
CA CYS A 367 13.94 11.29 -13.67
C CYS A 367 13.01 11.49 -14.87
N SER A 368 13.41 11.01 -16.04
CA SER A 368 12.63 11.11 -17.28
C SER A 368 11.34 10.29 -17.34
N SER A 369 11.07 9.42 -16.35
CA SER A 369 9.87 8.59 -16.31
C SER A 369 9.59 8.02 -14.92
N VAL A 370 8.34 7.65 -14.66
CA VAL A 370 7.93 6.89 -13.46
C VAL A 370 8.75 5.58 -13.29
N LYS A 371 9.15 4.94 -14.40
CA LYS A 371 9.94 3.70 -14.35
C LYS A 371 11.38 3.96 -13.89
N SER A 372 12.05 4.99 -14.41
CA SER A 372 13.40 5.37 -13.98
C SER A 372 13.41 5.87 -12.54
N TYR A 373 12.42 6.68 -12.15
CA TYR A 373 12.23 7.10 -10.76
C TYR A 373 12.10 5.91 -9.80
N LEU A 374 11.21 4.95 -10.07
CA LEU A 374 11.02 3.80 -9.18
C LEU A 374 12.22 2.85 -9.15
N SER A 375 13.03 2.83 -10.21
CA SER A 375 14.32 2.13 -10.21
C SER A 375 15.33 2.81 -9.28
N MET A 376 15.42 4.14 -9.32
CA MET A 376 16.27 4.94 -8.43
C MET A 376 15.82 4.78 -6.96
N VAL A 377 14.53 4.99 -6.65
CA VAL A 377 13.98 4.84 -5.30
C VAL A 377 14.22 3.44 -4.75
N ARG A 378 14.01 2.39 -5.56
CA ARG A 378 14.33 1.01 -5.17
C ARG A 378 15.82 0.82 -4.87
N SER A 379 16.72 1.45 -5.63
CA SER A 379 18.16 1.37 -5.43
C SER A 379 18.60 2.00 -4.10
N LEU A 380 18.07 3.20 -3.79
CA LEU A 380 18.31 3.87 -2.50
C LEU A 380 17.84 3.00 -1.32
N LEU A 381 16.59 2.52 -1.38
CA LEU A 381 15.99 1.69 -0.33
C LEU A 381 16.69 0.33 -0.16
N SER A 382 17.19 -0.27 -1.26
CA SER A 382 17.96 -1.53 -1.19
C SER A 382 19.34 -1.29 -0.59
N SER A 383 19.99 -0.17 -0.91
CA SER A 383 21.27 0.23 -0.34
C SER A 383 21.16 0.50 1.16
N ALA A 384 20.10 1.20 1.60
CA ALA A 384 19.80 1.42 3.01
C ALA A 384 19.52 0.11 3.77
N ALA A 385 18.75 -0.81 3.18
CA ALA A 385 18.50 -2.14 3.76
C ALA A 385 19.80 -2.95 3.90
N ALA A 386 20.66 -2.94 2.87
CA ALA A 386 21.95 -3.63 2.90
C ALA A 386 22.88 -3.04 3.96
N ALA A 387 22.96 -1.71 4.11
CA ALA A 387 23.77 -1.07 5.15
C ALA A 387 23.32 -1.48 6.56
N ALA A 388 22.00 -1.50 6.83
CA ALA A 388 21.46 -1.95 8.11
C ALA A 388 21.75 -3.43 8.41
N LEU A 389 21.65 -4.31 7.39
CA LEU A 389 22.05 -5.71 7.48
C LEU A 389 23.54 -5.87 7.81
N TRP A 390 24.43 -5.20 7.08
CA TRP A 390 25.88 -5.31 7.30
C TRP A 390 26.30 -4.76 8.66
N SER A 391 25.70 -3.65 9.11
CA SER A 391 25.87 -3.14 10.48
C SER A 391 25.48 -4.19 11.52
N SER A 392 24.28 -4.77 11.39
CA SER A 392 23.79 -5.83 12.30
C SER A 392 24.69 -7.07 12.32
N CYS A 393 25.17 -7.52 11.15
CA CYS A 393 26.08 -8.66 11.06
C CYS A 393 27.43 -8.37 11.74
N SER A 394 27.98 -7.15 11.57
CA SER A 394 29.28 -6.78 12.12
C SER A 394 29.36 -6.84 13.65
N GLY A 395 28.25 -6.63 14.35
CA GLY A 395 28.16 -6.77 15.82
C GLY A 395 27.99 -8.20 16.35
N HIS A 396 27.62 -9.17 15.50
CA HIS A 396 27.35 -10.55 15.91
C HIS A 396 28.37 -11.57 15.37
N VAL A 397 29.07 -11.25 14.29
CA VAL A 397 30.19 -12.05 13.80
C VAL A 397 31.40 -11.74 14.68
N VAL A 398 31.70 -12.63 15.64
CA VAL A 398 33.07 -12.71 16.17
C VAL A 398 33.96 -12.96 14.94
N PRO A 399 34.97 -12.10 14.66
CA PRO A 399 35.88 -12.34 13.57
C PRO A 399 36.82 -13.49 13.96
N PHE A 400 36.34 -14.72 13.81
CA PHE A 400 37.25 -15.75 13.32
C PHE A 400 37.88 -15.17 12.05
N PRO A 401 39.20 -15.18 11.91
CA PRO A 401 39.84 -14.63 10.73
C PRO A 401 39.39 -15.46 9.54
N PHE A 402 38.39 -14.94 8.81
CA PHE A 402 38.03 -15.42 7.50
C PHE A 402 39.30 -15.37 6.67
N SER A 403 39.90 -16.54 6.45
CA SER A 403 41.00 -16.70 5.51
C SER A 403 40.51 -16.10 4.20
N LEU A 404 41.21 -15.06 3.71
CA LEU A 404 40.72 -14.08 2.73
C LEU A 404 40.15 -14.70 1.45
N LEU A 405 38.88 -15.13 1.49
CA LEU A 405 38.12 -15.61 0.34
C LEU A 405 37.39 -14.43 -0.32
N SER A 406 38.22 -13.62 -0.98
CA SER A 406 38.01 -12.32 -1.66
C SER A 406 37.90 -11.08 -0.78
N SER A 407 38.80 -10.13 -1.00
CA SER A 407 38.93 -8.80 -0.37
C SER A 407 37.88 -7.78 -0.84
N GLY A 408 36.63 -8.20 -0.98
CA GLY A 408 35.52 -7.34 -1.39
C GLY A 408 34.20 -8.11 -1.58
N PRO A 409 33.07 -7.39 -1.72
CA PRO A 409 31.80 -8.01 -2.07
C PRO A 409 31.93 -8.72 -3.42
N SER A 410 31.79 -10.03 -3.41
CA SER A 410 31.85 -10.86 -4.61
C SER A 410 30.74 -10.42 -5.59
N PRO A 411 31.00 -10.27 -6.90
CA PRO A 411 29.96 -9.91 -7.88
C PRO A 411 28.96 -11.05 -8.15
N LEU A 412 29.25 -12.27 -7.67
CA LEU A 412 28.42 -13.47 -7.87
C LEU A 412 26.93 -13.28 -7.51
N PRO A 413 26.53 -12.73 -6.34
CA PRO A 413 25.12 -12.65 -5.97
C PRO A 413 24.30 -11.82 -6.96
N ALA A 414 24.86 -10.74 -7.51
CA ALA A 414 24.21 -9.93 -8.54
C ALA A 414 24.09 -10.69 -9.88
N ALA A 415 25.16 -11.38 -10.30
CA ALA A 415 25.18 -12.16 -11.53
C ALA A 415 24.32 -13.44 -11.47
N LEU A 416 24.06 -13.98 -10.28
CA LEU A 416 23.27 -15.20 -10.08
C LEU A 416 21.76 -14.92 -9.89
N LEU A 417 21.37 -13.71 -9.47
CA LEU A 417 19.96 -13.27 -9.50
C LEU A 417 19.39 -13.21 -10.93
N SER A 418 20.24 -13.20 -11.96
CA SER A 418 19.88 -13.27 -13.38
C SER A 418 19.88 -14.68 -13.99
N VAL A 419 20.13 -15.74 -13.21
CA VAL A 419 20.24 -17.13 -13.73
C VAL A 419 19.20 -18.05 -13.08
N SER A 420 18.47 -18.80 -13.92
CA SER A 420 17.57 -19.84 -13.43
C SER A 420 18.39 -21.07 -13.01
N LEU A 421 18.44 -21.37 -11.71
CA LEU A 421 19.24 -22.45 -11.13
C LEU A 421 18.36 -23.61 -10.63
N PRO A 422 18.77 -24.87 -10.81
CA PRO A 422 18.12 -26.03 -10.19
C PRO A 422 18.09 -25.93 -8.65
N TRP A 423 17.07 -26.55 -8.04
CA TRP A 423 16.82 -26.46 -6.60
C TRP A 423 18.03 -26.89 -5.73
N ASP A 424 18.73 -27.96 -6.12
CA ASP A 424 19.91 -28.44 -5.39
C ASP A 424 21.10 -27.44 -5.44
N ALA A 425 21.23 -26.69 -6.54
CA ALA A 425 22.21 -25.62 -6.66
C ALA A 425 21.83 -24.42 -5.78
N LEU A 426 20.54 -24.08 -5.68
CA LEU A 426 20.04 -23.07 -4.75
C LEU A 426 20.24 -23.47 -3.27
N LEU A 427 20.09 -24.75 -2.94
CA LEU A 427 20.39 -25.28 -1.60
C LEU A 427 21.90 -25.22 -1.28
N GLY A 428 22.76 -25.58 -2.22
CA GLY A 428 24.21 -25.42 -2.11
C GLY A 428 24.61 -23.94 -1.94
N HIS A 429 23.99 -23.04 -2.70
CA HIS A 429 24.18 -21.60 -2.59
C HIS A 429 23.70 -21.06 -1.23
N ARG A 430 22.57 -21.53 -0.71
CA ARG A 430 22.08 -21.19 0.64
C ARG A 430 23.09 -21.59 1.72
N ALA A 431 23.75 -22.75 1.59
CA ALA A 431 24.84 -23.15 2.49
C ALA A 431 26.07 -22.22 2.35
N LEU A 432 26.43 -21.82 1.13
CA LEU A 432 27.55 -20.89 0.87
C LEU A 432 27.28 -19.47 1.39
N CYS A 433 26.07 -18.94 1.23
CA CYS A 433 25.66 -17.65 1.80
C CYS A 433 25.72 -17.69 3.33
N ARG A 434 25.22 -18.76 3.96
CA ARG A 434 25.31 -18.95 5.42
C ARG A 434 26.76 -18.99 5.91
N LEU A 435 27.64 -19.68 5.17
CA LEU A 435 29.08 -19.74 5.44
C LEU A 435 29.72 -18.35 5.34
N ARG A 436 29.50 -17.63 4.24
CA ARG A 436 30.07 -16.28 4.01
C ARG A 436 29.53 -15.23 5.00
N ALA A 437 28.32 -15.40 5.50
CA ALA A 437 27.73 -14.55 6.54
C ALA A 437 28.17 -14.91 7.97
N GLY A 438 29.06 -15.90 8.16
CA GLY A 438 29.49 -16.34 9.50
C GLY A 438 28.40 -17.06 10.32
N THR A 439 27.28 -17.43 9.69
CA THR A 439 26.14 -18.11 10.34
C THR A 439 26.22 -19.63 10.29
N LEU A 440 27.17 -20.17 9.52
CA LEU A 440 27.46 -21.60 9.46
C LEU A 440 28.89 -21.85 9.96
N ASP A 441 29.02 -22.16 11.25
CA ASP A 441 30.30 -22.62 11.80
C ASP A 441 30.72 -23.96 11.17
N LEU A 442 31.73 -23.93 10.31
CA LEU A 442 32.54 -25.11 10.01
C LEU A 442 33.45 -25.37 11.20
N ALA A 443 32.89 -26.02 12.23
CA ALA A 443 33.53 -26.23 13.52
C ALA A 443 34.83 -27.05 13.43
N HIS A 444 35.97 -26.36 13.29
CA HIS A 444 37.32 -26.85 13.54
C HIS A 444 37.93 -26.08 14.71
N VAL A 445 37.75 -26.58 15.94
CA VAL A 445 38.44 -26.05 17.12
C VAL A 445 39.83 -26.67 17.18
N ASN A 446 40.87 -25.85 17.00
CA ASN A 446 42.28 -26.22 17.15
C ASN A 446 42.68 -27.52 16.43
N GLY A 447 42.29 -27.67 15.16
CA GLY A 447 42.62 -28.82 14.31
C GLY A 447 41.94 -30.15 14.71
N LYS A 448 41.13 -30.19 15.77
CA LYS A 448 40.45 -31.39 16.22
C LYS A 448 39.07 -31.52 15.55
N LYS A 449 38.77 -32.71 15.01
CA LYS A 449 37.45 -33.04 14.44
C LYS A 449 36.35 -32.74 15.44
N SER A 450 35.31 -32.04 15.00
CA SER A 450 34.11 -31.81 15.81
C SER A 450 33.53 -33.13 16.32
N ARG A 451 33.36 -33.23 17.64
CA ARG A 451 32.68 -34.36 18.30
C ARG A 451 31.16 -34.23 18.32
N ALA A 452 30.59 -33.32 17.52
CA ALA A 452 29.14 -33.13 17.40
C ALA A 452 28.46 -34.39 16.81
N LYS A 453 28.17 -35.36 17.68
CA LYS A 453 27.39 -36.55 17.36
C LYS A 453 25.99 -36.12 16.94
N VAL A 454 25.68 -36.31 15.66
CA VAL A 454 24.34 -36.23 15.08
C VAL A 454 23.69 -34.84 15.15
N ARG A 455 23.72 -34.11 14.04
CA ARG A 455 22.63 -33.20 13.67
C ARG A 455 21.83 -33.85 12.54
N CYS A 456 20.51 -33.67 12.55
CA CYS A 456 19.65 -34.17 11.48
C CYS A 456 20.09 -33.56 10.14
N CYS A 457 20.13 -34.38 9.09
CA CYS A 457 20.40 -33.89 7.76
C CYS A 457 19.20 -33.04 7.29
N LEU A 458 19.41 -31.73 7.16
CA LEU A 458 18.40 -30.74 6.73
C LEU A 458 17.79 -31.03 5.34
N PHE A 459 18.35 -31.99 4.60
CA PHE A 459 17.95 -32.33 3.23
C PHE A 459 16.97 -33.51 3.11
N VAL A 460 16.77 -34.34 4.16
CA VAL A 460 16.11 -35.65 3.97
C VAL A 460 15.14 -36.07 5.09
N THR A 461 15.00 -35.27 6.16
CA THR A 461 14.17 -35.52 7.39
C THR A 461 14.31 -36.89 8.09
N LYS A 462 15.11 -37.83 7.55
CA LYS A 462 15.47 -39.11 8.14
C LYS A 462 16.80 -39.02 8.88
N ARG A 463 16.88 -39.64 10.07
CA ARG A 463 18.15 -39.95 10.73
C ARG A 463 18.93 -40.95 9.87
N ARG A 464 19.94 -40.47 9.12
CA ARG A 464 20.96 -41.34 8.51
C ARG A 464 22.21 -41.36 9.38
N GLY A 465 22.66 -42.56 9.75
CA GLY A 465 24.00 -42.76 10.28
C GLY A 465 25.04 -42.52 9.18
N HIS A 466 26.15 -41.87 9.53
CA HIS A 466 27.35 -41.66 8.72
C HIS A 466 27.17 -41.27 7.25
N LEU A 467 27.12 -39.96 6.99
CA LEU A 467 27.34 -39.34 5.67
C LEU A 467 28.84 -39.03 5.40
N THR A 468 29.75 -39.74 6.08
CA THR A 468 31.19 -39.41 6.17
C THR A 468 32.12 -40.44 5.51
N SER A 469 31.63 -41.27 4.60
CA SER A 469 32.44 -42.32 3.96
C SER A 469 33.12 -41.91 2.64
N THR A 470 32.63 -40.89 1.94
CA THR A 470 33.03 -40.61 0.53
C THR A 470 33.80 -39.32 0.27
N CYS A 471 33.99 -38.44 1.25
CA CYS A 471 34.86 -37.26 1.12
C CYS A 471 35.89 -37.18 2.25
N TRP A 472 37.05 -37.79 2.03
CA TRP A 472 38.24 -37.62 2.85
C TRP A 472 39.38 -37.04 2.02
N VAL A 473 39.74 -35.78 2.27
CA VAL A 473 41.07 -35.26 1.94
C VAL A 473 41.92 -35.43 3.19
N ASN A 474 42.90 -36.33 3.13
CA ASN A 474 43.84 -36.59 4.23
C ASN A 474 44.97 -35.55 4.20
N ALA A 475 44.80 -34.43 4.90
CA ALA A 475 45.91 -33.54 5.27
C ALA A 475 46.43 -33.93 6.67
N LYS A 476 47.74 -34.10 6.84
CA LYS A 476 48.34 -34.59 8.11
C LYS A 476 48.91 -33.48 8.98
N SER A 477 49.10 -32.27 8.45
CA SER A 477 49.55 -31.10 9.20
C SER A 477 48.79 -29.83 8.80
N ALA A 478 48.80 -28.81 9.67
CA ALA A 478 48.19 -27.51 9.38
C ALA A 478 48.92 -26.74 8.26
N SER A 479 50.20 -27.05 8.02
CA SER A 479 51.01 -26.52 6.92
C SER A 479 50.64 -27.08 5.53
N ASP A 480 49.92 -28.20 5.45
CA ASP A 480 49.48 -28.79 4.17
C ASP A 480 48.27 -28.06 3.56
N LEU A 481 47.62 -27.17 4.31
CA LEU A 481 46.41 -26.43 3.93
C LEU A 481 46.75 -25.12 3.20
N SER A 482 47.43 -25.21 2.07
CA SER A 482 47.48 -24.09 1.12
C SER A 482 46.11 -23.90 0.43
N CYS A 483 45.82 -22.69 -0.05
CA CYS A 483 44.52 -22.32 -0.64
C CYS A 483 44.05 -23.21 -1.81
N ALA A 484 44.93 -24.02 -2.40
CA ALA A 484 44.59 -24.97 -3.46
C ALA A 484 43.70 -26.15 -3.02
N MET A 485 43.64 -26.49 -1.72
CA MET A 485 42.97 -27.70 -1.21
C MET A 485 41.52 -27.50 -0.71
N LEU A 486 41.06 -26.26 -0.52
CA LEU A 486 39.64 -25.99 -0.19
C LEU A 486 38.74 -25.86 -1.43
N PHE A 487 39.30 -25.50 -2.59
CA PHE A 487 38.60 -25.51 -3.88
C PHE A 487 38.05 -26.90 -4.23
N PRO A 488 38.81 -28.00 -4.13
CA PRO A 488 38.33 -29.36 -4.38
C PRO A 488 37.11 -29.80 -3.58
N ALA A 489 36.85 -29.30 -2.37
CA ALA A 489 35.66 -29.70 -1.60
C ALA A 489 34.38 -29.07 -2.17
N ALA A 490 34.40 -27.75 -2.40
CA ALA A 490 33.29 -27.03 -3.04
C ALA A 490 33.13 -27.42 -4.52
N ALA A 491 34.25 -27.63 -5.23
CA ALA A 491 34.27 -28.12 -6.60
C ALA A 491 33.83 -29.58 -6.70
N CYS A 492 34.13 -30.46 -5.75
CA CYS A 492 33.56 -31.81 -5.72
C CYS A 492 32.06 -31.77 -5.50
N VAL A 493 31.54 -30.92 -4.60
CA VAL A 493 30.09 -30.75 -4.44
C VAL A 493 29.47 -30.21 -5.74
N ALA A 494 30.06 -29.19 -6.36
CA ALA A 494 29.59 -28.63 -7.63
C ALA A 494 29.66 -29.65 -8.78
N LEU A 495 30.77 -30.38 -8.94
CA LEU A 495 30.95 -31.44 -9.94
C LEU A 495 30.06 -32.65 -9.68
N THR A 496 29.72 -32.96 -8.42
CA THR A 496 28.74 -34.00 -8.09
C THR A 496 27.33 -33.54 -8.44
N ILE A 497 26.96 -32.28 -8.15
CA ILE A 497 25.69 -31.69 -8.58
C ILE A 497 25.61 -31.65 -10.12
N GLU A 498 26.68 -31.24 -10.80
CA GLU A 498 26.77 -31.21 -12.26
C GLU A 498 26.66 -32.61 -12.88
N ARG A 499 27.36 -33.62 -12.32
CA ARG A 499 27.27 -35.01 -12.79
C ARG A 499 25.90 -35.64 -12.54
N GLU A 500 25.29 -35.43 -11.38
CA GLU A 500 23.95 -35.96 -11.11
C GLU A 500 22.86 -35.22 -11.89
N SER A 501 23.00 -33.90 -12.10
CA SER A 501 22.15 -33.13 -13.01
C SER A 501 22.27 -33.62 -14.46
N LYS A 502 23.50 -33.84 -14.95
CA LYS A 502 23.72 -34.41 -16.28
C LYS A 502 23.10 -35.81 -16.42
N ARG A 503 23.32 -36.69 -15.43
CA ARG A 503 22.72 -38.03 -15.36
C ARG A 503 21.20 -38.01 -15.21
N PHE A 504 20.60 -36.92 -14.72
CA PHE A 504 19.16 -36.74 -14.66
C PHE A 504 18.63 -36.39 -16.05
N TRP A 505 19.23 -35.43 -16.75
CA TRP A 505 18.86 -35.07 -18.12
C TRP A 505 19.06 -36.24 -19.10
N GLU A 506 20.19 -36.95 -19.03
CA GLU A 506 20.43 -38.19 -19.80
C GLU A 506 19.41 -39.33 -19.53
N ARG A 507 18.63 -39.24 -18.44
CA ARG A 507 17.53 -40.17 -18.11
C ARG A 507 16.14 -39.59 -18.37
N ALA A 508 16.01 -38.28 -18.58
CA ALA A 508 14.74 -37.60 -18.82
C ALA A 508 14.36 -37.58 -20.32
N GLY A 509 15.33 -37.74 -21.21
CA GLY A 509 15.19 -37.66 -22.67
C GLY A 509 15.85 -36.41 -23.22
#